data_AF-A0A3D0DMI1-F1
#
_entry.id   AF-A0A3D0DMI1-F1
#
_cell.length_a   1.000
_cell.length_b   1.000
_cell.length_c   1.000
_cell.angle_alpha   90.00
_cell.angle_beta   90.00
_cell.angle_gamma   90.00
#
_symmetry.space_group_name_H-M   'P 1'
#
loop_
_entity.id
_entity.type
_entity.pdbx_description
1 polymer ?
#
loop_
_entity_poly.entity_id
_entity_poly.type
_entity_poly.pdbx_seq_one_letter_code
_entity_poly.pdbx_strand_id
1 'polypeptide(L)' 'MIKIAIYGKGGIGKSTVTSNLSAALASLGKKVIQIGCDPKADSTANLLNGKPVIPVMNYMRETDEEPTSLEQITREGFG' A
#
# COMPACT_ATOMS: atom_id res chain seq x y z
N MET A 1 14.22 -1.26 12.28
CA MET A 1 13.07 -1.20 11.34
C MET A 1 11.82 -1.58 12.10
N ILE A 2 10.82 -0.70 12.17
CA ILE A 2 9.55 -0.97 12.86
C ILE A 2 8.60 -1.63 11.87
N LYS A 3 7.93 -2.71 12.28
CA LYS A 3 6.93 -3.44 11.48
C LYS A 3 5.59 -3.38 12.20
N ILE A 4 4.56 -2.89 11.52
CA ILE A 4 3.23 -2.69 12.09
C ILE A 4 2.22 -3.39 11.18
N ALA A 5 1.33 -4.18 11.78
CA ALA A 5 0.20 -4.79 11.09
C ALA A 5 -1.10 -4.22 11.68
N ILE A 6 -2.00 -3.74 10.82
CA ILE A 6 -3.28 -3.17 11.24
C ILE A 6 -4.38 -4.19 10.95
N TYR A 7 -5.07 -4.62 11.99
CA TYR A 7 -6.19 -5.57 11.92
C TYR A 7 -7.52 -4.89 12.23
N GLY A 8 -8.61 -5.51 11.80
CA GLY A 8 -9.96 -5.04 12.09
C GLY A 8 -10.98 -5.55 11.07
N LYS A 9 -12.25 -5.56 11.49
CA LYS A 9 -13.40 -5.98 10.66
C LYS A 9 -13.46 -5.17 9.36
N GLY A 10 -14.03 -5.77 8.31
CA GLY A 10 -14.33 -5.05 7.07
C GLY A 10 -15.29 -3.87 7.31
N GLY A 11 -15.09 -2.76 6.59
CA GLY A 11 -15.99 -1.61 6.61
C GLY A 11 -15.85 -0.62 7.77
N ILE A 12 -14.93 -0.83 8.72
CA ILE A 12 -14.77 0.06 9.90
C ILE A 12 -13.81 1.24 9.67
N GLY A 13 -13.36 1.47 8.44
CA GLY A 13 -12.41 2.56 8.13
C GLY A 13 -10.92 2.22 8.32
N LYS A 14 -10.56 0.93 8.44
CA LYS A 14 -9.18 0.46 8.61
C LYS A 14 -8.21 1.07 7.59
N SER A 15 -8.47 0.90 6.29
CA SER A 15 -7.64 1.42 5.19
C SER A 15 -7.48 2.94 5.23
N THR A 16 -8.55 3.66 5.63
CA THR A 16 -8.54 5.12 5.78
C THR A 16 -7.57 5.53 6.89
N VAL A 17 -7.64 4.89 8.06
CA VAL A 17 -6.74 5.15 9.18
C VAL A 17 -5.30 4.77 8.82
N THR A 18 -5.08 3.61 8.17
CA THR A 18 -3.74 3.16 7.77
C THR A 18 -3.08 4.13 6.80
N SER A 19 -3.81 4.63 5.79
CA SER A 19 -3.28 5.61 4.84
C SER A 19 -2.87 6.92 5.53
N ASN A 20 -3.72 7.44 6.43
CA ASN A 20 -3.41 8.65 7.18
C ASN A 20 -2.23 8.47 8.14
N LEU A 21 -2.09 7.29 8.77
CA LEU A 21 -0.95 6.96 9.60
C LEU A 21 0.35 6.95 8.78
N SER A 22 0.34 6.33 7.59
CA SER A 22 1.49 6.34 6.68
C SER A 22 1.89 7.77 6.28
N ALA A 23 0.91 8.60 5.92
CA ALA A 23 1.14 10.00 5.56
C ALA A 23 1.71 10.81 6.73
N ALA A 24 1.14 10.67 7.94
CA ALA A 24 1.63 11.35 9.14
C ALA A 24 3.07 10.97 9.47
N LEU A 25 3.41 9.68 9.38
CA LEU A 25 4.79 9.21 9.59
C LEU A 25 5.74 9.77 8.53
N ALA A 26 5.31 9.84 7.27
CA ALA A 26 6.08 10.46 6.20
C ALA A 26 6.31 11.97 6.46
N SER A 27 5.29 12.71 6.91
CA SER A 27 5.42 14.12 7.31
C SER A 27 6.39 14.34 8.47
N LEU A 28 6.62 13.33 9.31
CA LEU A 28 7.64 13.33 10.36
C LEU A 28 9.05 12.92 9.86
N GLY A 29 9.25 12.89 8.53
CA GLY A 29 10.53 12.55 7.90
C GLY A 29 10.88 11.06 7.96
N LYS A 30 9.91 10.17 8.22
CA LYS A 30 10.15 8.72 8.24
C LYS A 30 9.99 8.15 6.83
N LYS A 31 10.88 7.23 6.46
CA LYS A 31 10.70 6.39 5.26
C LYS A 31 9.67 5.31 5.57
N VAL A 32 8.54 5.34 4.87
CA VAL A 32 7.38 4.47 5.11
C VAL A 32 7.07 3.70 3.83
N ILE A 33 6.73 2.41 3.99
CA ILE A 33 6.12 1.61 2.94
C ILE A 33 4.82 1.02 3.48
N GLN A 34 3.72 1.22 2.76
CA GLN A 34 2.43 0.62 3.08
C GLN A 34 2.16 -0.55 2.15
N ILE A 35 1.97 -1.74 2.72
CA ILE A 35 1.68 -2.96 1.97
C ILE A 35 0.22 -3.34 2.20
N GLY A 36 -0.56 -3.44 1.12
CA GLY A 36 -1.94 -3.91 1.18
C GLY A 36 -2.02 -5.43 1.19
N CYS A 37 -2.64 -6.00 2.23
CA CYS A 37 -2.86 -7.45 2.35
C CYS A 37 -4.37 -7.83 2.36
N ASP A 38 -5.25 -6.88 2.06
CA ASP A 38 -6.70 -7.10 2.01
C ASP A 38 -7.12 -7.40 0.56
N PRO A 39 -7.96 -8.41 0.29
CA PRO A 39 -8.39 -8.77 -1.05
C PRO A 39 -9.11 -7.64 -1.80
N LYS A 40 -9.60 -6.61 -1.10
CA LYS A 40 -10.21 -5.43 -1.74
C LYS A 40 -9.20 -4.58 -2.52
N ALA A 41 -7.90 -4.73 -2.25
CA ALA A 41 -6.79 -4.06 -2.96
C ALA A 41 -6.89 -2.52 -3.02
N ASP A 42 -7.63 -1.87 -2.12
CA ASP A 42 -7.87 -0.43 -2.11
C ASP A 42 -7.17 0.30 -0.96
N SER A 43 -6.34 -0.40 -0.18
CA SER A 43 -5.78 0.15 1.06
C SER A 43 -4.86 1.36 0.84
N THR A 44 -4.24 1.47 -0.35
CA THR A 44 -3.34 2.55 -0.76
C THR A 44 -4.04 3.62 -1.61
N ALA A 45 -5.34 3.48 -1.93
CA ALA A 45 -6.03 4.37 -2.86
C ALA A 45 -5.96 5.85 -2.45
N ASN A 46 -6.06 6.13 -1.15
CA ASN A 46 -5.98 7.49 -0.61
C ASN A 46 -4.58 8.10 -0.74
N LEU A 47 -3.53 7.28 -0.73
CA LEU A 47 -2.14 7.73 -0.92
C LEU A 47 -1.78 7.92 -2.40
N LEU A 48 -2.62 7.42 -3.30
CA LEU A 48 -2.30 7.26 -4.70
C LEU A 48 -3.29 7.98 -5.61
N ASN A 49 -4.06 8.92 -5.03
CA ASN A 49 -5.10 9.72 -5.70
C ASN A 49 -6.06 8.86 -6.53
N GLY A 50 -6.46 7.70 -5.99
CA GLY A 50 -7.37 6.77 -6.64
C GLY A 50 -6.78 5.98 -7.80
N LYS A 51 -5.48 6.11 -8.10
CA LYS A 51 -4.79 5.33 -9.13
C LYS A 51 -4.06 4.16 -8.48
N PRO A 52 -4.63 2.96 -8.37
CA PRO A 52 -3.96 1.85 -7.69
C PRO A 52 -2.66 1.42 -8.40
N VAL A 53 -1.81 0.70 -7.67
CA VAL A 53 -0.72 -0.10 -8.24
C VAL A 53 -1.24 -1.51 -8.57
N ILE A 54 -0.61 -2.19 -9.52
CA ILE A 54 -0.92 -3.58 -9.81
C ILE A 54 -0.56 -4.42 -8.57
N PRO A 55 -1.49 -5.23 -8.01
CA PRO A 55 -1.17 -6.15 -6.93
C PRO A 55 -0.07 -7.14 -7.35
N VAL A 56 0.84 -7.49 -6.44
CA VAL A 56 1.97 -8.41 -6.74
C VAL A 56 1.51 -9.71 -7.39
N MET A 57 0.42 -10.29 -6.88
CA MET A 57 -0.15 -11.54 -7.42
C MET A 57 -0.75 -11.39 -8.82
N ASN A 58 -1.12 -10.17 -9.23
CA ASN A 58 -1.60 -9.88 -10.58
C ASN A 58 -0.41 -9.65 -11.51
N TYR A 59 0.60 -8.89 -11.05
CA TYR A 59 1.85 -8.70 -11.78
C TYR A 59 2.43 -10.06 -12.22
N MET A 60 2.63 -10.99 -11.28
CA MET A 60 3.18 -12.31 -11.57
C MET A 60 2.34 -13.14 -12.55
N ARG A 61 1.00 -12.96 -12.52
CA ARG A 61 0.08 -13.67 -13.42
C ARG A 61 0.05 -13.07 -14.82
N GLU A 62 0.21 -11.76 -14.93
CA GLU A 62 0.14 -11.04 -16.21
C GLU A 62 1.48 -11.06 -16.96
N THR A 63 2.60 -11.07 -16.23
CA THR A 63 3.95 -11.07 -16.83
C THR A 63 4.57 -12.46 -16.92
N ASP A 64 4.04 -13.46 -16.20
CA ASP A 64 4.67 -14.77 -16.01
C ASP A 64 6.10 -14.68 -15.46
N GLU A 65 6.37 -13.63 -14.68
CA GLU A 65 7.68 -13.31 -14.11
C GLU A 65 7.55 -12.82 -12.66
N GLU A 66 8.58 -13.07 -11.84
CA GLU A 66 8.69 -12.43 -10.53
C GLU A 66 9.18 -10.98 -10.69
N PRO A 67 8.66 -10.02 -9.88
CA PRO A 67 9.18 -8.66 -9.89
C PRO A 67 10.64 -8.66 -9.43
N THR A 68 11.52 -8.15 -10.27
CA THR A 68 12.96 -8.05 -10.05
C THR A 68 13.34 -6.75 -9.31
N SER A 69 12.44 -5.78 -9.25
CA SER A 69 12.62 -4.53 -8.51
C SER A 69 11.33 -4.06 -7.82
N LEU A 70 11.47 -3.26 -6.76
CA LEU A 70 10.30 -2.74 -6.03
C LEU A 70 9.48 -1.77 -6.89
N GLU A 71 10.13 -1.04 -7.78
CA GLU A 71 9.51 -0.02 -8.63
C GLU A 71 8.47 -0.62 -9.60
N GLN A 72 8.54 -1.92 -9.88
CA GLN A 72 7.56 -2.63 -10.71
C GLN A 72 6.22 -2.85 -10.00
N ILE A 73 6.23 -2.87 -8.66
CA ILE A 73 5.07 -3.23 -7.83
C ILE A 73 4.77 -2.20 -6.73
N THR A 74 5.45 -1.05 -6.77
CA THR A 74 5.26 0.05 -5.82
C THR A 74 5.14 1.37 -6.56
N ARG A 75 4.61 2.37 -5.87
CA ARG A 75 4.58 3.74 -6.36
C ARG A 75 4.71 4.69 -5.18
N GLU A 76 5.41 5.79 -5.41
CA GLU A 76 5.45 6.88 -4.44
C GLU A 76 4.09 7.60 -4.37
N GLY A 77 3.75 8.01 -3.17
CA GLY A 77 2.61 8.84 -2.76
C GLY A 77 2.91 9.30 -1.33
N PHE A 78 2.02 9.91 -0.54
CA PHE A 78 1.25 11.10 -0.88
C PHE A 78 1.87 12.27 -0.10
N GLY A 79 1.98 13.51 -0.59
CA GLY A 79 1.18 14.27 -1.59
C GLY A 79 1.27 13.98 -3.08
#